data_AF-A0A954V5Q4-F1
#
_entry.id   AF-A0A954V5Q4-F1
#
_cell.length_a   1.000
_cell.length_b   1.000
_cell.length_c   1.000
_cell.angle_alpha   90.00
_cell.angle_beta   90.00
_cell.angle_gamma   90.00
#
_symmetry.space_group_name_H-M   'P 1'
#
loop_
_entity.id
_entity.type
_entity.pdbx_description
1 polymer ?
#
loop_
_entity_poly.entity_id
_entity_poly.type
_entity_poly.pdbx_seq_one_letter_code
_entity_poly.pdbx_strand_id
1 'polypeptide(L)'
;VEGFFEVFATTVIAFVFMRLNLIRPNLAAAAALLSATIFLSGGIIGTLHHLYFSGTPTVALAWGSVFSALEVVPLALVGFDAMGDLRRSRTSPWVQRYKWPIYFFVAVAFWNMVGAGLFGFMINPPIALYYMQGLNTTPVHGHAALFGVYGMLGIGLMLMCLRVLIPGREWKDGLLRLSFWGLNIGLFAMCCLSLLPVGLLQTKASVEHGYWYARSSEFMQTDVMQTLRWLRVPGDTIFFLGAVALVVFVAGLKTGHSFRRSESDG
;
A
#
# COMPACT_ATOMS: atom_id res chain seq x y z
N VAL A 1 3.13 8.45 11.10
CA VAL A 1 2.54 8.60 9.75
C VAL A 1 1.30 7.73 9.62
N GLU A 2 1.36 6.47 10.07
CA GLU A 2 0.33 5.46 9.81
C GLU A 2 -1.08 5.83 10.32
N GLY A 3 -1.25 6.08 11.62
CA GLY A 3 -2.60 6.36 12.17
C GLY A 3 -3.33 7.57 11.55
N PHE A 4 -2.63 8.65 11.19
CA PHE A 4 -3.29 9.84 10.63
C PHE A 4 -3.65 9.68 9.14
N PHE A 5 -2.76 9.07 8.35
CA PHE A 5 -3.01 8.89 6.92
C PHE A 5 -4.09 7.84 6.66
N GLU A 6 -4.21 6.79 7.48
CA GLU A 6 -5.29 5.80 7.35
C GLU A 6 -6.67 6.40 7.65
N VAL A 7 -6.76 7.25 8.67
CA VAL A 7 -8.00 7.98 8.97
C VAL A 7 -8.35 8.93 7.84
N PHE A 8 -7.36 9.67 7.32
CA PHE A 8 -7.55 10.54 6.16
C PHE A 8 -8.00 9.75 4.93
N ALA A 9 -7.31 8.66 4.60
CA ALA A 9 -7.62 7.81 3.45
C ALA A 9 -9.05 7.28 3.50
N THR A 10 -9.42 6.66 4.63
CA THR A 10 -10.75 6.09 4.81
C THR A 10 -11.84 7.15 4.76
N THR A 11 -11.62 8.31 5.40
CA THR A 11 -12.57 9.42 5.39
C THR A 11 -12.75 10.01 3.99
N VAL A 12 -11.67 10.21 3.24
CA VAL A 12 -11.73 10.76 1.88
C VAL A 12 -12.37 9.77 0.91
N ILE A 13 -12.03 8.48 0.98
CA ILE A 13 -12.65 7.46 0.12
C ILE A 13 -14.15 7.37 0.42
N ALA A 14 -14.53 7.30 1.70
CA ALA A 14 -15.94 7.29 2.12
C ALA A 14 -16.69 8.55 1.65
N PHE A 15 -16.06 9.72 1.75
CA PHE A 15 -16.61 10.98 1.25
C PHE A 15 -16.78 10.97 -0.27
N VAL A 16 -15.76 10.55 -1.02
CA VAL A 16 -15.85 10.45 -2.49
C VAL A 16 -16.98 9.50 -2.88
N PHE A 17 -17.05 8.29 -2.30
CA PHE A 17 -18.10 7.32 -2.62
C PHE A 17 -19.50 7.81 -2.24
N MET A 18 -19.63 8.57 -1.16
CA MET A 18 -20.87 9.26 -0.81
C MET A 18 -21.25 10.33 -1.84
N ARG A 19 -20.30 11.20 -2.23
CA ARG A 19 -20.53 12.24 -3.27
C ARG A 19 -20.85 11.64 -4.64
N LEU A 20 -20.35 10.44 -4.87
CA LEU A 20 -20.59 9.60 -6.02
C LEU A 20 -21.91 8.79 -5.91
N ASN A 21 -22.75 9.02 -4.89
CA ASN A 21 -24.00 8.30 -4.67
C ASN A 21 -23.85 6.75 -4.63
N LEU A 22 -22.67 6.24 -4.28
CA LEU A 22 -22.40 4.81 -4.15
C LEU A 22 -22.71 4.29 -2.73
N ILE A 23 -22.67 5.19 -1.74
CA ILE A 23 -22.87 4.90 -0.32
C ILE A 23 -23.77 5.98 0.30
N ARG A 24 -24.65 5.60 1.22
CA ARG A 24 -25.50 6.52 1.97
C ARG A 24 -24.67 7.41 2.91
N PRO A 25 -24.96 8.71 3.05
CA PRO A 25 -24.19 9.62 3.91
C PRO A 25 -24.01 9.13 5.35
N ASN A 26 -25.09 8.61 5.96
CA ASN A 26 -25.03 8.10 7.34
C ASN A 26 -24.08 6.90 7.48
N LEU A 27 -24.06 6.02 6.48
CA LEU A 27 -23.18 4.84 6.48
C LEU A 27 -21.73 5.26 6.29
N ALA A 28 -21.45 6.19 5.37
CA ALA A 28 -20.12 6.72 5.13
C ALA A 28 -19.55 7.42 6.38
N ALA A 29 -20.37 8.23 7.06
CA ALA A 29 -19.98 8.91 8.30
C ALA A 29 -19.73 7.93 9.44
N ALA A 30 -20.62 6.96 9.65
CA ALA A 30 -20.46 5.94 10.68
C ALA A 30 -19.22 5.07 10.43
N ALA A 31 -18.98 4.64 9.19
CA ALA A 31 -17.80 3.86 8.82
C ALA A 31 -16.50 4.65 9.03
N ALA A 32 -16.46 5.92 8.63
CA ALA A 32 -15.30 6.79 8.83
C ALA A 32 -15.01 7.02 10.32
N LEU A 33 -16.04 7.29 11.14
CA LEU A 33 -15.87 7.49 12.60
C LEU A 33 -15.46 6.22 13.32
N LEU A 34 -16.06 5.08 12.96
CA LEU A 34 -15.70 3.78 13.52
C LEU A 34 -14.25 3.43 13.18
N SER A 35 -13.89 3.56 11.90
CA SER A 35 -12.52 3.35 11.42
C SER A 35 -11.54 4.28 12.13
N ALA A 36 -11.86 5.57 12.27
CA ALA A 36 -11.02 6.52 12.99
C ALA A 36 -10.84 6.16 14.46
N THR A 37 -11.89 5.72 15.13
CA THR A 37 -11.82 5.29 16.52
C THR A 37 -10.90 4.09 16.69
N ILE A 38 -11.02 3.08 15.81
CA ILE A 38 -10.19 1.88 15.91
C ILE A 38 -8.73 2.18 15.55
N PHE A 39 -8.47 2.90 14.45
CA PHE A 39 -7.10 3.24 14.04
C PHE A 39 -6.40 4.15 15.04
N LEU A 40 -7.08 5.11 15.67
CA LEU A 40 -6.45 5.99 16.66
C LEU A 40 -6.26 5.30 18.01
N SER A 41 -7.23 4.49 18.45
CA SER A 41 -7.10 3.76 19.71
C SER A 41 -5.98 2.72 19.66
N GLY A 42 -5.84 1.99 18.54
CA GLY A 42 -4.70 1.13 18.25
C GLY A 42 -3.43 1.94 18.01
N GLY A 43 -3.39 2.75 16.95
CA GLY A 43 -2.20 3.44 16.41
C GLY A 43 -1.43 4.32 17.38
N ILE A 44 -2.12 5.09 18.23
CA ILE A 44 -1.45 6.02 19.15
C ILE A 44 -0.61 5.24 20.16
N ILE A 45 -1.19 4.21 20.77
CA ILE A 45 -0.51 3.39 21.77
C ILE A 45 0.38 2.34 21.09
N GLY A 46 -0.05 1.79 19.97
CA GLY A 46 0.65 0.82 19.14
C GLY A 46 1.99 1.34 18.61
N THR A 47 2.18 2.67 18.55
CA THR A 47 3.49 3.31 18.26
C THR A 47 4.63 2.74 19.11
N LEU A 48 4.33 2.25 20.32
CA LEU A 48 5.31 1.58 21.19
C LEU A 48 5.93 0.31 20.59
N HIS A 49 5.37 -0.29 19.54
CA HIS A 49 5.97 -1.43 18.84
C HIS A 49 7.29 -1.10 18.12
N HIS A 50 7.58 0.18 17.88
CA HIS A 50 8.89 0.63 17.42
C HIS A 50 9.92 0.75 18.55
N LEU A 51 9.47 0.69 19.80
CA LEU A 51 10.29 0.95 20.97
C LEU A 51 10.67 -0.32 21.75
N TYR A 52 10.18 -1.50 21.36
CA TYR A 52 10.40 -2.77 22.07
C TYR A 52 11.86 -2.99 22.50
N PHE A 53 12.79 -2.77 21.58
CA PHE A 53 14.22 -3.06 21.79
C PHE A 53 15.07 -1.80 21.68
N SER A 54 14.58 -0.69 22.21
CA SER A 54 15.25 0.63 22.22
C SER A 54 15.63 1.15 23.62
N GLY A 55 15.63 0.26 24.62
CA GLY A 55 15.93 0.62 26.02
C GLY A 55 14.71 1.11 26.83
N THR A 56 13.49 0.85 26.35
CA THR A 56 12.26 1.16 27.08
C THR A 56 11.87 0.07 28.09
N PRO A 57 11.10 0.39 29.14
CA PRO A 57 10.65 -0.60 30.12
C PRO A 57 9.69 -1.63 29.51
N THR A 58 9.59 -2.81 30.11
CA THR A 58 8.73 -3.94 29.65
C THR A 58 7.27 -3.57 29.44
N VAL A 59 6.76 -2.56 30.15
CA VAL A 59 5.42 -2.03 29.94
C VAL A 59 5.23 -1.53 28.49
N ALA A 60 6.22 -0.85 27.90
CA ALA A 60 6.13 -0.40 26.51
C ALA A 60 5.99 -1.57 25.53
N LEU A 61 6.67 -2.69 25.81
CA LEU A 61 6.55 -3.92 25.03
C LEU A 61 5.15 -4.52 25.12
N ALA A 62 4.59 -4.61 26.33
CA ALA A 62 3.23 -5.14 26.54
C ALA A 62 2.18 -4.29 25.81
N TRP A 63 2.18 -2.97 26.04
CA TRP A 63 1.23 -2.05 25.44
C TRP A 63 1.38 -1.98 23.91
N GLY A 64 2.62 -1.87 23.41
CA GLY A 64 2.87 -1.87 21.98
C GLY A 64 2.33 -3.13 21.31
N SER A 65 2.57 -4.30 21.90
CA SER A 65 2.13 -5.58 21.30
C SER A 65 0.63 -5.77 21.21
N VAL A 66 -0.11 -5.36 22.24
CA VAL A 66 -1.57 -5.52 22.28
C VAL A 66 -2.23 -4.51 21.34
N PHE A 67 -1.82 -3.25 21.43
CA PHE A 67 -2.50 -2.18 20.69
C PHE A 67 -2.15 -2.19 19.20
N SER A 68 -0.91 -2.53 18.82
CA SER A 68 -0.57 -2.69 17.41
C SER A 68 -1.20 -3.94 16.78
N ALA A 69 -1.49 -4.99 17.55
CA ALA A 69 -2.25 -6.14 17.04
C ALA A 69 -3.71 -5.78 16.72
N LEU A 70 -4.32 -4.88 17.50
CA LEU A 70 -5.68 -4.39 17.26
C LEU A 70 -5.78 -3.57 15.97
N GLU A 71 -4.70 -2.93 15.52
CA GLU A 71 -4.66 -2.18 14.26
C GLU A 71 -4.86 -3.08 13.04
N VAL A 72 -4.52 -4.37 13.13
CA VAL A 72 -4.66 -5.32 12.02
C VAL A 72 -6.12 -5.70 11.75
N VAL A 73 -6.99 -5.62 12.76
CA VAL A 73 -8.39 -6.05 12.66
C VAL A 73 -9.17 -5.22 11.63
N PRO A 74 -9.15 -3.87 11.65
CA PRO A 74 -9.73 -3.05 10.59
C PRO A 74 -9.13 -3.31 9.22
N LEU A 75 -7.81 -3.52 9.14
CA LEU A 75 -7.11 -3.71 7.86
C LEU A 75 -7.60 -4.94 7.10
N ALA A 76 -7.93 -6.01 7.83
CA ALA A 76 -8.55 -7.21 7.26
C ALA A 76 -10.00 -6.94 6.77
N LEU A 77 -10.74 -6.07 7.45
CA LEU A 77 -12.14 -5.75 7.11
C LEU A 77 -12.24 -4.83 5.87
N VAL A 78 -11.31 -3.90 5.69
CA VAL A 78 -11.27 -2.96 4.54
C VAL A 78 -11.18 -3.71 3.19
N GLY A 79 -10.54 -4.87 3.15
CA GLY A 79 -10.47 -5.70 1.94
C GLY A 79 -11.84 -6.20 1.44
N PHE A 80 -12.78 -6.44 2.36
CA PHE A 80 -14.14 -6.88 2.02
C PHE A 80 -15.01 -5.73 1.47
N ASP A 81 -14.87 -4.54 2.04
CA ASP A 81 -15.62 -3.35 1.61
C ASP A 81 -15.20 -2.88 0.20
N ALA A 82 -13.91 -2.91 -0.12
CA ALA A 82 -13.39 -2.53 -1.44
C ALA A 82 -13.94 -3.41 -2.58
N MET A 83 -14.21 -4.69 -2.31
CA MET A 83 -14.80 -5.60 -3.29
C MET A 83 -16.28 -5.30 -3.52
N GLY A 84 -17.01 -4.87 -2.48
CA GLY A 84 -18.37 -4.35 -2.58
C GLY A 84 -18.43 -3.07 -3.41
N ASP A 85 -17.48 -2.15 -3.21
CA ASP A 85 -17.40 -0.88 -3.90
C ASP A 85 -17.00 -1.02 -5.37
N LEU A 86 -16.09 -1.95 -5.70
CA LEU A 86 -15.74 -2.24 -7.10
C LEU A 86 -16.94 -2.80 -7.88
N ARG A 87 -17.78 -3.64 -7.25
CA ARG A 87 -19.01 -4.14 -7.87
C ARG A 87 -20.01 -3.01 -8.12
N ARG A 88 -20.18 -2.09 -7.16
CA ARG A 88 -21.04 -0.90 -7.32
C ARG A 88 -20.49 0.10 -8.33
N SER A 89 -19.16 0.19 -8.48
CA SER A 89 -18.52 1.08 -9.46
C SER A 89 -18.82 0.70 -10.92
N ARG A 90 -19.26 -0.53 -11.19
CA ARG A 90 -19.53 -1.00 -12.56
C ARG A 90 -20.94 -0.69 -13.06
N THR A 91 -21.83 -0.17 -12.22
CA THR A 91 -23.26 -0.08 -12.52
C THR A 91 -23.67 1.17 -13.31
N SER A 92 -22.87 2.24 -13.33
CA SER A 92 -23.29 3.50 -13.97
C SER A 92 -22.27 4.06 -14.98
N PRO A 93 -22.72 4.54 -16.16
CA PRO A 93 -21.86 5.09 -17.21
C PRO A 93 -20.98 6.26 -16.76
N TRP A 94 -21.43 7.05 -15.79
CA TRP A 94 -20.65 8.17 -15.27
C TRP A 94 -19.53 7.70 -14.33
N VAL A 95 -19.68 6.58 -13.61
CA VAL A 95 -18.64 6.01 -12.74
C VAL A 95 -17.50 5.42 -13.56
N GLN A 96 -17.81 4.90 -14.77
CA GLN A 96 -16.79 4.43 -15.72
C GLN A 96 -15.81 5.54 -16.11
N ARG A 97 -16.20 6.82 -16.00
CA ARG A 97 -15.28 7.96 -16.20
C ARG A 97 -14.23 8.08 -15.08
N TYR A 98 -14.46 7.50 -13.92
CA TYR A 98 -13.56 7.47 -12.76
C TYR A 98 -12.92 6.09 -12.53
N LYS A 99 -12.99 5.21 -13.53
CA LYS A 99 -12.46 3.83 -13.48
C LYS A 99 -11.05 3.75 -12.87
N TRP A 100 -10.09 4.54 -13.39
CA TRP A 100 -8.69 4.46 -12.95
C TRP A 100 -8.47 4.96 -11.51
N PRO A 101 -8.97 6.14 -11.09
CA PRO A 101 -8.97 6.52 -9.67
C PRO A 101 -9.52 5.43 -8.74
N ILE A 102 -10.66 4.84 -9.11
CA ILE A 102 -11.29 3.77 -8.32
C ILE A 102 -10.42 2.52 -8.26
N TYR A 103 -9.77 2.14 -9.36
CA TYR A 103 -8.86 1.00 -9.38
C TYR A 103 -7.67 1.22 -8.45
N PHE A 104 -7.12 2.43 -8.40
CA PHE A 104 -6.09 2.77 -7.41
C PHE A 104 -6.61 2.67 -5.98
N PHE A 105 -7.83 3.13 -5.67
CA PHE A 105 -8.42 2.93 -4.33
C PHE A 105 -8.65 1.45 -3.99
N VAL A 106 -8.99 0.61 -4.96
CA VAL A 106 -9.05 -0.84 -4.75
C VAL A 106 -7.67 -1.42 -4.47
N ALA A 107 -6.63 -0.95 -5.18
CA ALA A 107 -5.26 -1.34 -4.89
C ALA A 107 -4.82 -0.90 -3.48
N VAL A 108 -5.21 0.30 -3.02
CA VAL A 108 -5.00 0.75 -1.64
C VAL A 108 -5.55 -0.26 -0.66
N ALA A 109 -6.81 -0.69 -0.80
CA ALA A 109 -7.43 -1.66 0.09
C ALA A 109 -6.71 -3.03 0.08
N PHE A 110 -6.30 -3.50 -1.10
CA PHE A 110 -5.52 -4.73 -1.23
C PHE A 110 -4.17 -4.65 -0.49
N TRP A 111 -3.41 -3.59 -0.75
CA TRP A 111 -2.10 -3.39 -0.10
C TRP A 111 -2.23 -3.01 1.37
N ASN A 112 -3.38 -2.49 1.82
CA ASN A 112 -3.61 -2.25 3.23
C ASN A 112 -3.74 -3.58 3.97
N MET A 113 -4.49 -4.52 3.40
CA MET A 113 -4.62 -5.87 3.95
C MET A 113 -3.29 -6.65 3.88
N VAL A 114 -2.59 -6.63 2.74
CA VAL A 114 -1.39 -7.44 2.52
C VAL A 114 -0.12 -6.76 3.06
N GLY A 115 0.10 -5.50 2.72
CA GLY A 115 1.29 -4.74 3.10
C GLY A 115 1.30 -4.34 4.56
N ALA A 116 0.26 -3.62 5.01
CA ALA A 116 0.16 -3.20 6.41
C ALA A 116 -0.31 -4.35 7.32
N GLY A 117 -1.38 -5.05 6.95
CA GLY A 117 -1.95 -6.14 7.75
C GLY A 117 -1.03 -7.37 7.84
N LEU A 118 -0.88 -8.12 6.74
CA LEU A 118 -0.14 -9.38 6.74
C LEU A 118 1.36 -9.20 7.02
N PHE A 119 2.06 -8.37 6.22
CA PHE A 119 3.51 -8.19 6.38
C PHE A 119 3.87 -7.35 7.61
N GLY A 120 3.01 -6.41 8.04
CA GLY A 120 3.22 -5.69 9.29
C GLY A 120 3.04 -6.62 10.49
N PHE A 121 1.96 -7.41 10.53
CA PHE A 121 1.76 -8.35 11.63
C PHE A 121 2.82 -9.45 11.68
N MET A 122 3.37 -9.88 10.55
CA MET A 122 4.49 -10.85 10.50
C MET A 122 5.69 -10.41 11.35
N ILE A 123 5.98 -9.10 11.40
CA ILE A 123 7.10 -8.55 12.17
C ILE A 123 6.67 -7.89 13.49
N ASN A 124 5.39 -7.97 13.86
CA ASN A 124 4.84 -7.18 14.98
C ASN A 124 4.97 -7.84 16.38
N PRO A 125 4.73 -9.16 16.56
CA PRO A 125 4.86 -9.78 17.87
C PRO A 125 6.27 -9.59 18.43
N PRO A 126 6.43 -9.23 19.73
CA PRO A 126 7.76 -8.98 20.31
C PRO A 126 8.74 -10.13 20.10
N ILE A 127 8.28 -11.38 20.19
CA ILE A 127 9.13 -12.55 19.97
C ILE A 127 9.62 -12.67 18.51
N ALA A 128 8.80 -12.29 17.54
CA ALA A 128 9.19 -12.26 16.14
C ALA A 128 10.15 -11.09 15.90
N LEU A 129 9.77 -9.88 16.35
CA LEU A 129 10.57 -8.68 16.15
C LEU A 129 11.95 -8.78 16.83
N TYR A 130 12.08 -9.53 17.93
CA TYR A 130 13.37 -9.78 18.58
C TYR A 130 14.42 -10.34 17.61
N TYR A 131 14.04 -11.26 16.71
CA TYR A 131 14.95 -11.82 15.72
C TYR A 131 14.94 -11.07 14.39
N MET A 132 13.85 -10.34 14.10
CA MET A 132 13.58 -9.74 12.79
C MET A 132 13.87 -8.23 12.71
N GLN A 133 14.07 -7.54 13.83
CA GLN A 133 14.24 -6.09 13.84
C GLN A 133 15.45 -5.67 13.00
N GLY A 134 15.20 -4.83 12.00
CA GLY A 134 16.25 -4.35 11.09
C GLY A 134 16.73 -5.39 10.08
N LEU A 135 15.99 -6.48 9.84
CA LEU A 135 16.24 -7.39 8.72
C LEU A 135 15.41 -7.00 7.49
N ASN A 136 15.63 -7.67 6.35
CA ASN A 136 14.97 -7.34 5.09
C ASN A 136 13.44 -7.58 5.07
N THR A 137 12.87 -8.23 6.10
CA THR A 137 11.42 -8.30 6.30
C THR A 137 10.79 -6.95 6.64
N THR A 138 11.53 -6.04 7.30
CA THR A 138 11.05 -4.66 7.55
C THR A 138 10.88 -3.88 6.24
N PRO A 139 11.85 -3.86 5.30
CA PRO A 139 11.65 -3.32 3.95
C PRO A 139 10.50 -3.96 3.15
N VAL A 140 10.19 -5.26 3.32
CA VAL A 140 9.01 -5.88 2.67
C VAL A 140 7.75 -5.15 3.10
N HIS A 141 7.51 -5.08 4.42
CA HIS A 141 6.39 -4.35 4.98
C HIS A 141 6.43 -2.88 4.58
N GLY A 142 7.58 -2.23 4.74
CA GLY A 142 7.75 -0.81 4.44
C GLY A 142 7.38 -0.42 3.01
N HIS A 143 7.84 -1.14 1.99
CA HIS A 143 7.46 -0.83 0.60
C HIS A 143 5.99 -1.16 0.32
N ALA A 144 5.53 -2.32 0.79
CA ALA A 144 4.16 -2.79 0.56
C ALA A 144 3.11 -1.88 1.24
N ALA A 145 3.39 -1.39 2.45
CA ALA A 145 2.52 -0.48 3.18
C ALA A 145 2.67 0.96 2.66
N LEU A 146 3.88 1.52 2.64
CA LEU A 146 4.08 2.94 2.29
C LEU A 146 3.66 3.25 0.85
N PHE A 147 4.19 2.50 -0.13
CA PHE A 147 3.82 2.75 -1.52
C PHE A 147 2.46 2.13 -1.86
N GLY A 148 2.23 0.87 -1.45
CA GLY A 148 1.01 0.16 -1.79
C GLY A 148 -0.25 0.81 -1.22
N VAL A 149 -0.19 1.42 -0.04
CA VAL A 149 -1.31 2.16 0.57
C VAL A 149 -1.20 3.64 0.20
N TYR A 150 -0.21 4.36 0.72
CA TYR A 150 -0.18 5.82 0.60
C TYR A 150 0.23 6.31 -0.79
N GLY A 151 1.17 5.62 -1.44
CA GLY A 151 1.55 5.91 -2.83
C GLY A 151 0.37 5.74 -3.79
N MET A 152 -0.32 4.60 -3.71
CA MET A 152 -1.51 4.33 -4.54
C MET A 152 -2.66 5.30 -4.23
N LEU A 153 -2.88 5.65 -2.96
CA LEU A 153 -3.87 6.64 -2.55
C LEU A 153 -3.55 8.02 -3.16
N GLY A 154 -2.30 8.46 -3.07
CA GLY A 154 -1.84 9.72 -3.64
C GLY A 154 -2.08 9.78 -5.16
N ILE A 155 -1.78 8.69 -5.87
CA ILE A 155 -2.05 8.58 -7.31
C ILE A 155 -3.57 8.60 -7.59
N GLY A 156 -4.36 7.85 -6.82
CA GLY A 156 -5.82 7.81 -6.96
C GLY A 156 -6.47 9.18 -6.78
N LEU A 157 -6.08 9.92 -5.73
CA LEU A 157 -6.56 11.28 -5.47
C LEU A 157 -6.09 12.27 -6.55
N MET A 158 -4.83 12.20 -6.96
CA MET A 158 -4.30 13.02 -8.06
C MET A 158 -5.12 12.81 -9.35
N LEU A 159 -5.36 11.57 -9.74
CA LEU A 159 -6.15 11.25 -10.93
C LEU A 159 -7.61 11.70 -10.77
N MET A 160 -8.18 11.63 -9.56
CA MET A 160 -9.53 12.15 -9.30
C MET A 160 -9.57 13.67 -9.52
N CYS A 161 -8.63 14.42 -8.94
CA CYS A 161 -8.54 15.88 -9.14
C CYS A 161 -8.35 16.24 -10.62
N LEU A 162 -7.45 15.55 -11.33
CA LEU A 162 -7.23 15.75 -12.77
C LEU A 162 -8.48 15.47 -13.60
N ARG A 163 -9.31 14.50 -13.17
CA ARG A 163 -10.56 14.16 -13.85
C ARG A 163 -11.62 15.25 -13.67
N VAL A 164 -11.70 15.84 -12.48
CA VAL A 164 -12.62 16.94 -12.18
C VAL A 164 -12.19 18.23 -12.89
N LEU A 165 -10.89 18.48 -13.00
CA LEU A 165 -10.34 19.70 -13.63
C LEU A 165 -10.60 19.77 -15.15
N ILE A 166 -10.63 18.62 -15.84
CA ILE A 166 -10.82 18.54 -17.30
C ILE A 166 -12.06 17.70 -17.63
N PRO A 167 -13.27 18.24 -17.40
CA PRO A 167 -14.50 17.50 -17.67
C PRO A 167 -14.70 17.29 -19.18
N GLY A 168 -15.38 16.20 -19.53
CA GLY A 168 -15.88 15.95 -20.90
C GLY A 168 -14.90 15.30 -21.89
N ARG A 169 -13.59 15.30 -21.65
CA ARG A 169 -12.61 14.63 -22.53
C ARG A 169 -12.29 13.21 -22.07
N GLU A 170 -12.38 12.22 -22.95
CA GLU A 170 -12.02 10.83 -22.63
C GLU A 170 -10.50 10.64 -22.59
N TRP A 171 -10.03 9.86 -21.61
CA TRP A 171 -8.61 9.51 -21.47
C TRP A 171 -8.29 8.24 -22.24
N LYS A 172 -7.05 8.14 -22.73
CA LYS A 172 -6.50 6.89 -23.27
C LYS A 172 -6.12 5.95 -22.12
N ASP A 173 -6.72 4.76 -22.13
CA ASP A 173 -6.50 3.73 -21.10
C ASP A 173 -5.09 3.10 -21.14
N GLY A 174 -4.37 3.16 -22.26
CA GLY A 174 -3.13 2.40 -22.46
C GLY A 174 -2.04 2.69 -21.43
N LEU A 175 -1.66 3.96 -21.27
CA LEU A 175 -0.60 4.37 -20.32
C LEU A 175 -1.03 4.17 -18.86
N LEU A 176 -2.30 4.45 -18.54
CA LEU A 176 -2.83 4.21 -17.19
C LEU A 176 -2.89 2.72 -16.84
N ARG A 177 -3.22 1.86 -17.81
CA ARG A 177 -3.18 0.40 -17.63
C ARG A 177 -1.76 -0.07 -17.38
N LEU A 178 -0.79 0.39 -18.17
CA LEU A 178 0.62 0.07 -17.97
C LEU A 178 1.10 0.55 -16.61
N SER A 179 0.72 1.77 -16.21
CA SER A 179 1.05 2.31 -14.90
C SER A 179 0.47 1.49 -13.77
N PHE A 180 -0.83 1.23 -13.78
CA PHE A 180 -1.51 0.49 -12.72
C PHE A 180 -0.92 -0.91 -12.53
N TRP A 181 -0.78 -1.68 -13.62
CA TRP A 181 -0.24 -3.04 -13.53
C TRP A 181 1.27 -3.05 -13.27
N GLY A 182 2.04 -2.14 -13.87
CA GLY A 182 3.48 -2.04 -13.64
C GLY A 182 3.80 -1.73 -12.18
N LEU A 183 3.10 -0.77 -11.57
CA LEU A 183 3.28 -0.42 -10.16
C LEU A 183 2.89 -1.58 -9.23
N ASN A 184 1.75 -2.25 -9.46
CA ASN A 184 1.29 -3.35 -8.61
C ASN A 184 2.13 -4.62 -8.76
N ILE A 185 2.40 -5.04 -10.00
CA ILE A 185 3.19 -6.25 -10.29
C ILE A 185 4.65 -6.01 -9.90
N GLY A 186 5.21 -4.84 -10.19
CA GLY A 186 6.58 -4.49 -9.81
C GLY A 186 6.77 -4.50 -8.29
N LEU A 187 5.85 -3.88 -7.54
CA LEU A 187 5.84 -3.89 -6.07
C LEU A 187 5.72 -5.31 -5.51
N PHE A 188 4.83 -6.14 -6.07
CA PHE A 188 4.68 -7.52 -5.65
C PHE A 188 5.93 -8.34 -5.96
N ALA A 189 6.49 -8.21 -7.16
CA ALA A 189 7.66 -8.96 -7.60
C ALA A 189 8.91 -8.62 -6.78
N MET A 190 9.19 -7.33 -6.52
CA MET A 190 10.36 -6.95 -5.72
C MET A 190 10.27 -7.46 -4.27
N CYS A 191 9.04 -7.51 -3.72
CA CYS A 191 8.79 -8.08 -2.39
C CYS A 191 8.97 -9.61 -2.40
N CYS A 192 8.31 -10.33 -3.31
CA CYS A 192 8.27 -11.79 -3.28
C CYS A 192 9.51 -12.48 -3.86
N LEU A 193 10.15 -11.92 -4.89
CA LEU A 193 11.31 -12.53 -5.55
C LEU A 193 12.63 -12.24 -4.82
N SER A 194 12.68 -11.16 -4.04
CA SER A 194 13.92 -10.68 -3.42
C SER A 194 13.79 -10.42 -1.93
N LEU A 195 13.06 -9.38 -1.53
CA LEU A 195 13.11 -8.87 -0.15
C LEU A 195 12.61 -9.89 0.88
N LEU A 196 11.51 -10.59 0.59
CA LEU A 196 10.92 -11.57 1.48
C LEU A 196 11.81 -12.82 1.63
N PRO A 197 12.27 -13.49 0.56
CA PRO A 197 13.23 -14.59 0.69
C PRO A 197 14.51 -14.20 1.45
N VAL A 198 15.10 -13.04 1.14
CA VAL A 198 16.28 -12.53 1.85
C VAL A 198 15.97 -12.31 3.33
N GLY A 199 14.84 -11.67 3.64
CA GLY A 199 14.42 -11.40 5.01
C GLY A 199 14.18 -12.68 5.83
N LEU A 200 13.56 -13.70 5.23
CA LEU A 200 13.32 -14.99 5.88
C LEU A 200 14.63 -15.75 6.14
N LEU A 201 15.56 -15.75 5.18
CA LEU A 201 16.88 -16.36 5.38
C LEU A 201 17.69 -15.62 6.44
N GLN A 202 17.66 -14.28 6.46
CA GLN A 202 18.28 -13.51 7.55
C GLN A 202 17.62 -13.82 8.90
N THR A 203 16.30 -13.97 8.95
CA THR A 203 15.58 -14.29 10.18
C THR A 203 16.00 -15.67 10.69
N LYS A 204 16.08 -16.66 9.80
CA LYS A 204 16.59 -18.00 10.14
C LYS A 204 18.01 -17.93 10.71
N ALA A 205 18.91 -17.23 10.05
CA ALA A 205 20.29 -17.05 10.51
C ALA A 205 20.37 -16.32 11.87
N SER A 206 19.49 -15.34 12.11
CA SER A 206 19.36 -14.61 13.38
C SER A 206 18.95 -15.54 14.52
N VAL A 207 18.02 -16.47 14.26
CA VAL A 207 17.57 -17.47 15.23
C VAL A 207 18.65 -18.54 15.49
N GLU A 208 19.33 -19.04 14.46
CA GLU A 208 20.28 -20.16 14.58
C GLU A 208 21.66 -19.72 15.11
N HIS A 209 22.15 -18.54 14.72
CA HIS A 209 23.52 -18.09 14.99
C HIS A 209 23.61 -16.75 15.72
N GLY A 210 22.51 -16.00 15.79
CA GLY A 210 22.43 -14.69 16.39
C GLY A 210 22.40 -13.54 15.38
N TYR A 211 21.92 -12.38 15.85
CA TYR A 211 21.68 -11.20 15.02
C TYR A 211 22.94 -10.68 14.31
N TRP A 212 24.09 -10.76 14.97
CA TRP A 212 25.37 -10.31 14.42
C TRP A 212 25.73 -11.04 13.12
N TYR A 213 25.44 -12.35 13.05
CA TYR A 213 25.73 -13.17 11.88
C TYR A 213 24.76 -12.88 10.72
N ALA A 214 23.46 -12.74 11.01
CA ALA A 214 22.45 -12.38 9.99
C ALA A 214 22.73 -11.03 9.29
N ARG A 215 23.53 -10.16 9.93
CA ARG A 215 23.95 -8.85 9.42
C ARG A 215 25.40 -8.83 8.92
N SER A 216 26.14 -9.92 9.06
CA SER A 216 27.56 -9.97 8.74
C SER A 216 27.81 -9.98 7.23
N SER A 217 29.03 -9.60 6.82
CA SER A 217 29.46 -9.67 5.43
C SER A 217 29.44 -11.11 4.92
N GLU A 218 29.86 -12.06 5.75
CA GLU A 218 30.00 -13.47 5.37
C GLU A 218 28.65 -14.05 4.93
N PHE A 219 27.58 -13.76 5.68
CA PHE A 219 26.24 -14.19 5.33
C PHE A 219 25.68 -13.43 4.11
N MET A 220 25.80 -12.10 4.12
CA MET A 220 25.21 -11.23 3.09
C MET A 220 25.91 -11.32 1.72
N GLN A 221 27.11 -11.87 1.66
CA GLN A 221 27.88 -12.04 0.42
C GLN A 221 27.84 -13.47 -0.14
N THR A 222 27.08 -14.38 0.47
CA THR A 222 26.85 -15.71 -0.10
C THR A 222 26.19 -15.64 -1.48
N ASP A 223 26.48 -16.62 -2.33
CA ASP A 223 25.94 -16.68 -3.71
C ASP A 223 24.41 -16.66 -3.75
N VAL A 224 23.76 -17.30 -2.76
CA VAL A 224 22.30 -17.30 -2.63
C VAL A 224 21.77 -15.90 -2.35
N MET A 225 22.37 -15.16 -1.40
CA MET A 225 21.97 -13.78 -1.10
C MET A 225 22.21 -12.85 -2.28
N GLN A 226 23.33 -13.02 -2.98
CA GLN A 226 23.61 -12.27 -4.20
C GLN A 226 22.54 -12.52 -5.27
N THR A 227 22.23 -13.78 -5.54
CA THR A 227 21.21 -14.17 -6.52
C THR A 227 19.86 -13.57 -6.17
N LEU A 228 19.40 -13.70 -4.93
CA LEU A 228 18.13 -13.15 -4.48
C LEU A 228 18.09 -11.61 -4.56
N ARG A 229 19.19 -10.91 -4.27
CA ARG A 229 19.29 -9.45 -4.45
C ARG A 229 19.16 -9.06 -5.93
N TRP A 230 19.80 -9.79 -6.83
CA TRP A 230 19.70 -9.52 -8.27
C TRP A 230 18.33 -9.86 -8.85
N LEU A 231 17.63 -10.84 -8.31
CA LEU A 231 16.23 -11.13 -8.65
C LEU A 231 15.26 -9.99 -8.30
N ARG A 232 15.73 -8.94 -7.62
CA ARG A 232 14.97 -7.69 -7.44
C ARG A 232 14.83 -6.89 -8.73
N VAL A 233 15.86 -6.91 -9.60
CA VAL A 233 15.96 -6.05 -10.80
C VAL A 233 14.74 -6.18 -11.74
N PRO A 234 14.21 -7.38 -12.03
CA PRO A 234 12.99 -7.49 -12.84
C PRO A 234 11.79 -6.76 -12.23
N GLY A 235 11.58 -6.90 -10.92
CA GLY A 235 10.49 -6.22 -10.20
C GLY A 235 10.66 -4.70 -10.21
N ASP A 236 11.87 -4.22 -9.90
CA ASP A 236 12.20 -2.79 -9.90
C ASP A 236 12.03 -2.18 -11.31
N THR A 237 12.41 -2.91 -12.37
CA THR A 237 12.28 -2.46 -13.76
C THR A 237 10.80 -2.32 -14.16
N ILE A 238 9.97 -3.32 -13.84
CA ILE A 238 8.52 -3.27 -14.11
C ILE A 238 7.87 -2.11 -13.36
N PHE A 239 8.25 -1.91 -12.09
CA PHE A 239 7.77 -0.80 -11.27
C PHE A 239 8.15 0.56 -11.89
N PHE A 240 9.42 0.71 -12.29
CA PHE A 240 9.94 1.91 -12.94
C PHE A 240 9.17 2.24 -14.22
N LEU A 241 8.94 1.26 -15.10
CA LEU A 241 8.15 1.44 -16.31
C LEU A 241 6.71 1.89 -16.00
N GLY A 242 6.10 1.35 -14.94
CA GLY A 242 4.78 1.78 -14.47
C GLY A 242 4.75 3.24 -13.97
N ALA A 243 5.80 3.67 -13.26
CA ALA A 243 5.95 5.05 -12.80
C ALA A 243 6.17 6.02 -13.97
N VAL A 244 7.06 5.67 -14.92
CA VAL A 244 7.30 6.47 -16.14
C VAL A 244 6.02 6.61 -16.96
N ALA A 245 5.25 5.52 -17.12
CA ALA A 245 3.98 5.56 -17.84
C ALA A 245 2.98 6.56 -17.20
N LEU A 246 2.96 6.65 -15.86
CA LEU A 246 2.13 7.65 -15.14
C LEU A 246 2.58 9.07 -15.43
N VAL A 247 3.89 9.34 -15.35
CA VAL A 247 4.47 10.67 -15.60
C VAL A 247 4.18 11.10 -17.03
N VAL A 248 4.40 10.22 -18.01
CA VAL A 248 4.11 10.47 -19.43
C VAL A 248 2.62 10.71 -19.63
N PHE A 249 1.74 9.95 -18.96
CA PHE A 249 0.30 10.17 -19.04
C PHE A 249 -0.09 11.57 -18.53
N VAL A 250 0.39 11.96 -17.34
CA VAL A 250 0.08 13.27 -16.75
C VAL A 250 0.64 14.41 -17.61
N ALA A 251 1.88 14.31 -18.09
CA ALA A 251 2.44 15.27 -19.04
C ALA A 251 1.64 15.34 -20.36
N GLY A 252 1.15 14.19 -20.82
CA GLY A 252 0.31 14.05 -22.00
C GLY A 252 -1.09 14.68 -21.85
N LEU A 253 -1.58 14.92 -20.63
CA LEU A 253 -2.81 15.68 -20.41
C LEU A 253 -2.63 17.16 -20.75
N LYS A 254 -1.43 17.73 -20.52
CA LYS A 254 -1.13 19.11 -20.90
C LYS A 254 -0.96 19.27 -22.41
N THR A 255 -0.33 18.30 -23.06
CA THR A 255 -0.04 18.35 -24.51
C THR A 255 -1.15 17.78 -25.39
N GLY A 256 -2.21 17.22 -24.79
CA GLY A 256 -3.36 16.66 -25.50
C GLY A 256 -3.21 15.18 -25.91
N HIS A 257 -2.01 14.62 -25.86
CA HIS A 257 -1.71 13.24 -26.31
C HIS A 257 -2.41 12.15 -25.49
N SER A 258 -2.75 12.43 -24.23
CA SER A 258 -3.42 11.49 -23.33
C SER A 258 -4.94 11.44 -23.49
N PHE A 259 -5.52 12.29 -24.34
CA PHE A 259 -6.95 12.23 -24.67
C PHE A 259 -7.20 11.34 -25.88
N ARG A 260 -8.36 10.68 -25.91
CA ARG A 260 -8.89 10.10 -27.15
C ARG A 260 -9.26 11.25 -28.10
N ARG A 261 -8.97 11.07 -29.39
CA ARG A 261 -9.44 12.01 -30.43
C ARG A 261 -10.96 11.91 -30.49
N SER A 262 -11.63 13.06 -30.49
CA SER A 262 -13.07 13.15 -30.73
C SER A 262 -13.34 13.02 -32.23
N GLU A 263 -14.46 12.41 -32.62
CA GLU A 263 -14.93 12.37 -34.02
C GLU A 263 -15.21 13.77 -34.60
N SER A 264 -15.21 14.83 -33.76
CA SER A 264 -15.39 16.23 -34.17
C SER A 264 -14.12 16.98 -34.57
N ASP A 265 -12.94 16.33 -34.54
CA ASP A 265 -11.65 16.95 -34.85
C ASP A 265 -11.11 16.59 -36.26
N GLY A 266 -11.99 16.12 -37.15
CA GLY A 266 -11.71 15.86 -38.58
C GLY A 266 -12.75 16.53 -39.46
#